data_AF-A0A7Y7NY70-F1
#
_entry.id   AF-A0A7Y7NY70-F1
#
_cell.length_a   1.000
_cell.length_b   1.000
_cell.length_c   1.000
_cell.angle_alpha   90.00
_cell.angle_beta   90.00
_cell.angle_gamma   90.00
#
_symmetry.space_group_name_H-M   'P 1'
#
loop_
_entity.id
_entity.type
_entity.pdbx_description
1 polymer ?
#
loop_
_entity_poly.entity_id
_entity_poly.type
_entity_poly.pdbx_seq_one_letter_code
_entity_poly.pdbx_strand_id
1 'polypeptide(L)'
;MENIKVIVGLGSCGLAAGAGKVYDAIKKIQETDNLDFTLKKTSCIGMCFREPLVEVIDESGSYLYGDIDIKKADEIIEQHIKNLSPIKEYVVKTDLFETKDKNFFEGQVKIALRNCGYIDPESIEEYESKNGYQ
;
A
#
# COMPACT_ATOMS: atom_id res chain seq x y z
N MET A 1 11.47 9.27 14.75
CA MET A 1 11.31 8.27 13.70
C MET A 1 9.88 8.43 13.24
N GLU A 2 9.67 9.00 12.06
CA GLU A 2 8.31 9.06 11.53
C GLU A 2 7.80 7.63 11.39
N ASN A 3 6.57 7.41 11.85
CA ASN A 3 6.00 6.08 11.96
C ASN A 3 5.79 5.52 10.54
N ILE A 4 6.63 4.57 10.11
CA ILE A 4 6.50 3.91 8.80
C ILE A 4 5.09 3.32 8.73
N LYS A 5 4.39 3.49 7.60
CA LYS A 5 3.06 2.91 7.39
C LYS A 5 3.14 1.91 6.25
N VAL A 6 2.58 0.72 6.50
CA VAL A 6 2.40 -0.32 5.49
C VAL A 6 0.91 -0.48 5.29
N ILE A 7 0.43 -0.25 4.08
CA ILE A 7 -1.00 -0.26 3.73
C ILE A 7 -1.21 -1.35 2.68
N VAL A 8 -2.11 -2.29 2.93
CA VAL A 8 -2.43 -3.36 1.98
C VAL A 8 -3.82 -3.15 1.38
N GLY A 9 -3.93 -3.26 0.05
CA GLY A 9 -5.20 -3.22 -0.66
C GLY A 9 -6.00 -4.52 -0.47
N LEU A 10 -7.05 -4.49 0.33
CA LEU A 10 -7.93 -5.64 0.62
C LEU A 10 -9.30 -5.51 -0.06
N GLY A 11 -9.36 -4.84 -1.21
CA GLY A 11 -10.54 -4.88 -2.09
C GLY A 11 -10.80 -6.29 -2.64
N SER A 12 -11.97 -6.50 -3.26
CA SER A 12 -12.36 -7.83 -3.77
C SER A 12 -11.35 -8.43 -4.77
N CYS A 13 -10.82 -7.63 -5.69
CA CYS A 13 -9.77 -8.05 -6.63
C CYS A 13 -8.45 -8.37 -5.91
N GLY A 14 -8.05 -7.56 -4.93
CA GLY A 14 -6.86 -7.80 -4.11
C GLY A 14 -6.97 -9.12 -3.34
N LEU A 15 -8.11 -9.35 -2.67
CA LEU A 15 -8.39 -10.61 -1.98
C LEU A 15 -8.35 -11.81 -2.92
N ALA A 16 -8.96 -11.70 -4.11
CA ALA A 16 -8.92 -12.74 -5.12
C ALA A 16 -7.49 -13.01 -5.64
N ALA A 17 -6.65 -11.99 -5.74
CA ALA A 17 -5.24 -12.07 -6.13
C ALA A 17 -4.32 -12.56 -4.99
N GLY A 18 -4.82 -12.67 -3.75
CA GLY A 18 -4.06 -13.19 -2.61
C GLY A 18 -3.59 -12.14 -1.60
N ALA A 19 -4.07 -10.89 -1.68
CA ALA A 19 -3.67 -9.80 -0.77
C ALA A 19 -3.93 -10.12 0.72
N GLY A 20 -4.96 -10.92 1.03
CA GLY A 20 -5.20 -11.37 2.41
C GLY A 20 -4.03 -12.19 2.98
N LYS A 21 -3.45 -13.09 2.17
CA LYS A 21 -2.28 -13.88 2.58
C LYS A 21 -1.04 -13.01 2.75
N VAL A 22 -0.89 -11.99 1.91
CA VAL A 22 0.19 -11.00 2.01
C VAL A 22 0.05 -10.19 3.30
N TYR A 23 -1.15 -9.71 3.63
CA TYR A 23 -1.42 -9.00 4.86
C TYR A 23 -1.09 -9.85 6.10
N ASP A 24 -1.56 -11.09 6.15
CA ASP A 24 -1.29 -12.00 7.26
C ASP A 24 0.21 -12.31 7.40
N ALA A 25 0.92 -12.45 6.28
CA ALA A 25 2.37 -12.65 6.28
C ALA A 25 3.12 -11.43 6.85
N ILE A 26 2.78 -10.22 6.39
CA ILE A 26 3.38 -8.97 6.89
C ILE A 26 3.11 -8.81 8.39
N LYS A 27 1.87 -9.06 8.82
CA LYS A 27 1.50 -9.00 10.24
C LYS A 27 2.32 -9.98 11.08
N LYS A 28 2.50 -11.21 10.60
CA LYS A 28 3.30 -12.21 11.30
C LYS A 28 4.77 -11.80 11.41
N ILE A 29 5.35 -11.25 10.35
CA ILE A 29 6.74 -10.75 10.35
C ILE A 29 6.86 -9.59 11.35
N GLN A 30 5.91 -8.66 11.33
CA GLN A 30 5.86 -7.54 12.26
C GLN A 30 5.90 -7.99 13.73
N GLU A 31 5.06 -8.97 14.09
CA GLU A 31 4.98 -9.53 15.44
C GLU A 31 6.23 -10.34 15.81
N THR A 32 6.78 -11.11 14.87
CA THR A 32 7.94 -11.98 15.11
C THR A 32 9.23 -11.17 15.31
N ASP A 33 9.42 -10.14 14.50
CA ASP A 33 10.64 -9.32 14.49
C ASP A 33 10.50 -8.04 15.33
N ASN A 34 9.33 -7.85 15.96
CA ASN A 34 9.00 -6.70 16.80
C ASN A 34 9.26 -5.35 16.10
N LEU A 35 8.79 -5.23 14.85
CA LEU A 35 9.02 -4.07 14.00
C LEU A 35 8.04 -2.94 14.29
N ASP A 36 8.59 -1.72 14.38
CA ASP A 36 7.85 -0.50 14.67
C ASP A 36 7.34 0.16 13.38
N PHE A 37 6.26 -0.36 12.83
CA PHE A 37 5.50 0.27 11.74
C PHE A 37 3.99 0.10 11.96
N THR A 38 3.18 0.98 11.37
CA THR A 38 1.72 0.84 11.42
C THR A 38 1.23 0.04 10.22
N LEU A 39 0.66 -1.14 10.45
CA LEU A 39 -0.03 -1.92 9.41
C LEU A 39 -1.48 -1.46 9.29
N LYS A 40 -1.89 -1.07 8.09
CA LYS A 40 -3.26 -0.67 7.74
C LYS A 40 -3.80 -1.45 6.55
N LYS A 41 -5.11 -1.43 6.41
CA LYS A 41 -5.83 -1.93 5.24
C LYS A 41 -6.50 -0.78 4.51
N THR A 42 -6.63 -0.92 3.20
CA THR A 42 -7.48 -0.04 2.38
C THR A 42 -8.24 -0.87 1.35
N SER A 43 -9.10 -0.21 0.57
CA SER A 43 -9.84 -0.84 -0.52
C SER A 43 -9.04 -0.79 -1.84
N CYS A 44 -9.70 -1.07 -2.96
CA CYS A 44 -9.08 -1.00 -4.28
C CYS A 44 -8.83 0.46 -4.74
N ILE A 45 -7.78 0.66 -5.52
CA ILE A 45 -7.43 1.95 -6.13
C ILE A 45 -7.66 2.01 -7.65
N GLY A 46 -8.15 0.90 -8.23
CA GLY A 46 -8.44 0.72 -9.65
C GLY A 46 -7.35 0.03 -10.45
N MET A 47 -6.18 -0.25 -9.86
CA MET A 47 -5.05 -0.90 -10.54
C MET A 47 -5.11 -2.44 -10.40
N CYS A 48 -6.25 -3.02 -10.78
CA CYS A 48 -6.52 -4.45 -10.56
C CYS A 48 -5.51 -5.40 -11.24
N PHE A 49 -4.84 -4.94 -12.30
CA PHE A 49 -3.84 -5.72 -13.05
C PHE A 49 -2.47 -5.81 -12.35
N ARG A 50 -2.28 -5.11 -11.22
CA ARG A 50 -1.08 -5.16 -10.37
C ARG A 50 -1.38 -5.66 -8.96
N GLU A 51 -2.57 -6.20 -8.72
CA GLU A 51 -2.90 -6.76 -7.42
C GLU A 51 -2.09 -8.05 -7.18
N PRO A 52 -1.69 -8.35 -5.94
CA PRO A 52 -1.86 -7.56 -4.73
C PRO A 52 -1.00 -6.29 -4.66
N LEU A 53 -1.61 -5.20 -4.17
CA LEU A 53 -0.94 -3.91 -3.95
C LEU A 53 -0.58 -3.70 -2.47
N VAL A 54 0.66 -3.26 -2.22
CA VAL A 54 1.17 -2.87 -0.91
C VAL A 54 1.81 -1.49 -1.01
N GLU A 55 1.37 -0.54 -0.19
CA GLU A 55 1.96 0.79 -0.12
C GLU A 55 2.80 0.91 1.15
N VAL A 56 4.05 1.37 0.99
CA VAL A 56 4.93 1.73 2.12
C VAL A 56 5.12 3.23 2.09
N ILE A 57 4.82 3.89 3.21
CA ILE A 57 5.03 5.31 3.42
C ILE A 57 6.10 5.47 4.50
N ASP A 58 7.23 6.05 4.13
CA ASP A 58 8.37 6.34 5.00
C ASP A 58 8.73 7.84 4.96
N GLU A 59 9.86 8.21 5.57
CA GLU A 59 10.38 9.59 5.60
C GLU A 59 10.72 10.15 4.21
N SER A 60 10.99 9.29 3.22
CA SER A 60 11.29 9.70 1.84
C SER A 60 10.03 9.93 1.02
N GLY A 61 8.97 9.16 1.26
CA GLY A 61 7.69 9.32 0.57
C GLY A 61 6.86 8.03 0.49
N SER A 62 5.95 7.98 -0.48
CA SER A 62 5.10 6.82 -0.75
C SER A 62 5.67 5.95 -1.88
N TYR A 63 5.66 4.64 -1.64
CA TYR A 63 6.04 3.61 -2.59
C TYR A 63 4.92 2.59 -2.68
N LEU A 64 4.22 2.58 -3.82
CA LEU A 64 3.23 1.55 -4.12
C LEU A 64 3.90 0.40 -4.86
N TYR A 65 3.88 -0.76 -4.23
CA TYR A 65 4.38 -2.02 -4.73
C TYR A 65 3.24 -2.84 -5.35
N GLY A 66 3.50 -3.48 -6.49
CA GLY A 66 2.51 -4.29 -7.21
C GLY A 66 3.01 -5.70 -7.53
N ASP A 67 2.05 -6.57 -7.87
CA ASP A 67 2.27 -8.00 -8.10
C ASP A 67 2.94 -8.69 -6.90
N ILE A 68 2.48 -8.34 -5.69
CA ILE A 68 3.11 -8.75 -4.43
C ILE A 68 2.59 -10.12 -4.00
N ASP A 69 3.53 -11.06 -3.84
CA ASP A 69 3.30 -12.34 -3.20
C ASP A 69 3.95 -12.36 -1.81
N ILE A 70 3.85 -13.50 -1.11
CA ILE A 70 4.40 -13.66 0.23
C ILE A 70 5.92 -13.47 0.25
N LYS A 71 6.63 -13.87 -0.82
CA LYS A 71 8.10 -13.77 -0.89
C LYS A 71 8.54 -12.33 -1.09
N LYS A 72 7.91 -11.62 -2.03
CA LYS A 72 8.17 -10.20 -2.26
C LYS A 72 7.78 -9.36 -1.05
N ALA A 73 6.73 -9.73 -0.33
CA ALA A 73 6.36 -9.06 0.91
C ALA A 73 7.50 -9.17 1.94
N ASP A 74 8.06 -10.36 2.15
CA ASP A 74 9.22 -10.59 3.01
C ASP A 74 10.43 -9.76 2.56
N GLU A 75 10.75 -9.76 1.27
CA GLU A 75 11.82 -8.93 0.70
C GLU A 75 11.60 -7.43 0.94
N ILE A 76 10.36 -6.93 0.82
CA ILE A 76 10.02 -5.53 1.10
C ILE A 76 10.24 -5.19 2.57
N ILE A 77 9.83 -6.07 3.50
CA ILE A 77 10.08 -5.82 4.93
C ILE A 77 11.59 -5.77 5.21
N GLU A 78 12.35 -6.74 4.69
CA GLU A 78 13.79 -6.81 4.89
C GLU A 78 14.53 -5.62 4.27
N GLN A 79 14.28 -5.31 3.00
CA GLN A 79 15.03 -4.27 2.29
C GLN A 79 14.50 -2.88 2.59
N HIS A 80 13.20 -2.66 2.46
CA HIS A 80 12.65 -1.31 2.57
C HIS A 80 12.47 -0.90 4.02
N ILE A 81 11.86 -1.74 4.86
CA ILE A 81 11.58 -1.35 6.25
C ILE A 81 12.82 -1.43 7.13
N LYS A 82 13.59 -2.53 7.09
CA LYS A 82 14.78 -2.69 7.94
C LYS A 82 16.01 -1.95 7.41
N ASN A 83 16.26 -2.00 6.09
CA ASN A 83 17.46 -1.42 5.49
C ASN A 83 17.24 -0.05 4.81
N LEU A 84 16.03 0.50 4.85
CA LEU A 84 15.68 1.77 4.20
C LEU A 84 16.03 1.82 2.70
N SER A 85 15.92 0.66 2.03
CA SER A 85 16.27 0.47 0.63
C SER A 85 15.05 -0.01 -0.18
N PRO A 86 14.32 0.91 -0.83
CA PRO A 86 13.16 0.56 -1.65
C PRO A 86 13.54 -0.31 -2.87
N ILE A 87 12.79 -1.38 -3.11
CA ILE A 87 13.03 -2.28 -4.25
C ILE A 87 12.37 -1.71 -5.50
N LYS A 88 13.09 -0.86 -6.23
CA LYS A 88 12.57 -0.10 -7.40
C LYS A 88 11.87 -0.96 -8.46
N GLU A 89 12.29 -2.22 -8.63
CA GLU A 89 11.69 -3.13 -9.60
C GLU A 89 10.22 -3.44 -9.30
N TYR A 90 9.84 -3.47 -8.03
CA TYR A 90 8.49 -3.81 -7.59
C TYR A 90 7.57 -2.58 -7.50
N VAL A 91 8.13 -1.36 -7.57
CA VAL A 91 7.39 -0.12 -7.42
C VAL A 91 6.63 0.21 -8.70
N VAL A 92 5.31 0.23 -8.61
CA VAL A 92 4.39 0.58 -9.70
C VAL A 92 3.98 2.05 -9.67
N LYS A 93 4.10 2.72 -8.51
CA LYS A 93 3.88 4.17 -8.38
C LYS A 93 4.70 4.74 -7.22
N THR A 94 5.36 5.87 -7.48
CA THR A 94 5.97 6.76 -6.48
C THR A 94 6.18 8.13 -7.13
N ASP A 95 6.32 9.18 -6.32
CA ASP A 95 6.67 10.52 -6.80
C ASP A 95 8.19 10.76 -6.83
N LEU A 96 8.98 9.79 -6.37
CA LEU A 96 10.43 9.92 -6.19
C LEU A 96 11.25 9.54 -7.44
N PHE A 97 10.69 8.73 -8.32
CA PHE A 97 11.33 8.31 -9.58
C PHE A 97 10.28 7.84 -10.60
N GLU A 98 10.69 7.70 -11.86
CA GLU A 98 9.81 7.20 -12.91
C GLU A 98 9.50 5.71 -12.76
N THR A 99 8.22 5.37 -12.87
CA THR A 99 7.70 4.00 -12.76
C THR A 99 7.06 3.58 -14.07
N LYS A 100 7.02 2.27 -14.34
CA LYS A 100 6.48 1.73 -15.60
C LYS A 100 4.98 2.04 -15.79
N ASP A 101 4.24 2.13 -14.68
CA ASP A 101 2.78 2.29 -14.69
C ASP A 101 2.33 3.72 -14.34
N LYS A 102 3.25 4.70 -14.36
CA LYS A 102 2.99 6.10 -14.02
C LYS A 102 1.78 6.69 -14.75
N ASN A 103 1.68 6.40 -16.06
CA ASN A 103 0.64 6.91 -16.95
C ASN A 103 -0.77 6.44 -16.57
N PHE A 104 -0.91 5.38 -15.77
CA PHE A 104 -2.22 4.88 -15.35
C PHE A 104 -3.03 5.96 -14.63
N PHE A 105 -2.38 6.78 -13.78
CA PHE A 105 -3.05 7.82 -13.00
C PHE A 105 -3.03 9.22 -13.63
N GLU A 106 -2.08 9.51 -14.53
CA GLU A 106 -1.87 10.88 -15.06
C GLU A 106 -3.10 11.45 -15.80
N GLY A 107 -3.91 10.60 -16.42
CA GLY A 107 -5.15 11.01 -17.12
C GLY A 107 -6.40 11.05 -16.24
N GLN A 108 -6.31 10.76 -14.93
CA GLN A 108 -7.47 10.56 -14.07
C GLN A 108 -7.72 11.76 -13.14
N VAL A 109 -8.92 12.34 -13.20
CA VAL A 109 -9.42 13.25 -12.18
C VAL A 109 -10.40 12.50 -11.28
N LYS A 110 -9.90 12.03 -10.13
CA LYS A 110 -10.69 11.24 -9.17
C LYS A 110 -11.54 12.16 -8.29
N ILE A 111 -12.75 12.52 -8.73
CA ILE A 111 -13.70 13.32 -7.91
C ILE A 111 -14.46 12.41 -6.92
N ALA A 112 -15.23 11.46 -7.43
CA ALA A 112 -15.98 10.50 -6.60
C ALA A 112 -15.04 9.51 -5.89
N LEU A 113 -13.95 9.10 -6.57
CA LEU A 113 -12.99 8.10 -6.09
C LEU A 113 -11.82 8.70 -5.29
N ARG A 114 -11.92 9.97 -4.88
CA ARG A 114 -10.84 10.73 -4.21
C ARG A 114 -10.29 10.07 -2.94
N ASN A 115 -11.12 9.28 -2.26
CA ASN A 115 -10.77 8.61 -1.01
C ASN A 115 -10.28 7.16 -1.21
N CYS A 116 -10.46 6.56 -2.39
CA CYS A 116 -10.06 5.18 -2.66
C CYS A 116 -8.54 5.02 -2.56
N GLY A 117 -8.08 4.11 -1.69
CA GLY A 117 -6.66 3.86 -1.42
C GLY A 117 -6.06 4.67 -0.27
N TYR A 118 -6.79 5.67 0.24
CA TYR A 118 -6.26 6.60 1.24
C TYR A 118 -6.88 6.44 2.62
N ILE A 119 -8.10 5.87 2.68
CA ILE A 119 -8.81 5.62 3.94
C ILE A 119 -9.10 4.13 4.12
N ASP A 120 -9.21 3.71 5.38
CA ASP A 120 -9.83 2.44 5.73
C ASP A 120 -11.34 2.54 5.45
N PRO A 121 -11.91 1.70 4.57
CA PRO A 121 -13.35 1.72 4.28
C PRO A 121 -14.24 1.42 5.49
N GLU A 122 -13.69 0.87 6.58
CA GLU A 122 -14.44 0.54 7.79
C GLU A 122 -14.28 1.59 8.92
N SER A 123 -13.52 2.67 8.71
CA SER A 123 -13.41 3.77 9.70
C SER A 123 -14.25 4.97 9.29
N ILE A 124 -15.24 5.30 10.12
CA ILE A 124 -16.03 6.52 9.95
C ILE A 124 -15.20 7.77 10.23
N GLU A 125 -14.27 7.69 11.18
CA GLU A 125 -13.41 8.79 11.58
C GLU A 125 -12.47 9.21 10.45
N GLU A 126 -11.89 8.24 9.73
CA GLU A 126 -11.08 8.54 8.55
C GLU A 126 -11.91 9.16 7.42
N TYR A 127 -13.16 8.72 7.24
CA TYR A 127 -14.07 9.31 6.25
C TYR A 127 -14.42 10.77 6.58
N GLU A 128 -14.78 11.07 7.83
CA GLU A 128 -15.06 12.44 8.30
C GLU A 128 -13.82 13.34 8.19
N SER A 129 -12.63 12.83 8.53
CA SER A 129 -11.36 13.57 8.38
C SER A 129 -11.06 14.00 6.94
N LYS A 130 -11.71 13.34 5.96
CA LYS A 130 -11.64 13.65 4.53
C LYS A 130 -12.88 14.39 4.01
N ASN A 131 -13.57 15.13 4.89
CA ASN A 131 -14.78 15.91 4.58
C ASN A 131 -15.95 15.03 4.13
N GLY A 132 -16.08 13.83 4.69
CA GLY A 132 -17.29 13.02 4.55
C GLY A 132 -18.50 13.72 5.15
N TYR A 133 -19.68 13.51 4.57
CA TYR A 133 -20.98 14.06 5.01
C TYR A 133 -21.12 15.59 4.99
N GLN A 134 -20.22 16.31 4.32
CA GLN A 134 -20.33 17.75 4.05
C GLN A 134 -21.03 18.04 2.71
#